data_AF-S5MX23-F1
#
_entry.id   AF-S5MX23-F1
#
_cell.length_a   1.000
_cell.length_b   1.000
_cell.length_c   1.000
_cell.angle_alpha   90.00
_cell.angle_beta   90.00
_cell.angle_gamma   90.00
#
_symmetry.space_group_name_H-M   'P 1'
#
loop_
_entity.id
_entity.type
_entity.pdbx_description
1 polymer ?
#
loop_
_entity_poly.entity_id
_entity_poly.type
_entity_poly.pdbx_seq_one_letter_code
_entity_poly.pdbx_strand_id
1 'polypeptide(L)'
;MLQKLNELDIKSHASKDPSYARQTCEAILSAQYSNNKDKYCRLLINQGLSITPFLKEIGEAAQNAGLPGEIKNGVFTPGGAGANPFITPLVSSASIKYPYIFINHNQQTSFKAYAEKLIMEEVTPLFKEQNLPTPQQFHLTLENIASKHIQNTR
;
A
#
# COMPACT_ATOMS: atom_id res chain seq x y z
N MET A 1 -17.63 8.11 0.72
CA MET A 1 -16.30 7.65 1.14
C MET A 1 -15.79 8.40 2.35
N LEU A 2 -15.66 9.73 2.31
CA LEU A 2 -15.19 10.52 3.46
C LEU A 2 -16.02 10.28 4.74
N GLN A 3 -17.35 10.30 4.64
CA GLN A 3 -18.22 9.94 5.78
C GLN A 3 -17.90 8.54 6.33
N LYS A 4 -17.67 7.56 5.45
CA LYS A 4 -17.34 6.20 5.86
C LYS A 4 -15.97 6.13 6.53
N LEU A 5 -15.00 6.90 6.04
CA LEU A 5 -13.68 7.02 6.66
C LEU A 5 -13.78 7.59 8.08
N ASN A 6 -14.60 8.62 8.29
CA ASN A 6 -14.86 9.18 9.62
C ASN A 6 -15.52 8.15 10.54
N GLU A 7 -16.45 7.34 10.03
CA GLU A 7 -17.09 6.24 10.80
C GLU A 7 -16.10 5.12 11.18
N LEU A 8 -15.00 4.94 10.44
CA LEU A 8 -13.95 3.99 10.82
C LEU A 8 -13.11 4.50 12.00
N ASP A 9 -13.20 5.79 12.34
CA ASP A 9 -12.62 6.43 13.52
C ASP A 9 -11.15 6.02 13.80
N ILE A 10 -10.34 5.94 12.73
CA ILE A 10 -9.00 5.33 12.76
C ILE A 10 -8.11 5.98 13.83
N LYS A 11 -8.12 7.32 13.92
CA LYS A 11 -7.30 8.06 14.90
C LYS A 11 -7.70 7.78 16.35
N SER A 12 -8.99 7.66 16.63
CA SER A 12 -9.51 7.37 17.97
C SER A 12 -9.21 5.94 18.39
N HIS A 13 -9.28 4.98 17.47
CA HIS A 13 -8.82 3.62 17.75
C HIS A 13 -7.31 3.57 17.97
N ALA A 14 -6.52 4.23 17.12
CA ALA A 14 -5.06 4.29 17.25
C ALA A 14 -4.60 4.98 18.54
N SER A 15 -5.31 6.01 19.01
CA SER A 15 -4.94 6.69 20.27
C SER A 15 -5.26 5.87 21.52
N LYS A 16 -6.20 4.92 21.44
CA LYS A 16 -6.60 4.03 22.54
C LYS A 16 -5.82 2.72 22.56
N ASP A 17 -5.36 2.26 21.40
CA ASP A 17 -4.67 0.98 21.24
C ASP A 17 -3.38 1.15 20.41
N PRO A 18 -2.20 1.10 21.05
CA PRO A 18 -0.91 1.15 20.37
C PRO A 18 -0.70 0.02 19.36
N SER A 19 -1.29 -1.16 19.59
CA SER A 19 -1.23 -2.28 18.65
C SER A 19 -2.01 -1.94 17.38
N TYR A 20 -3.21 -1.38 17.51
CA TYR A 20 -4.00 -0.91 16.38
C TYR A 20 -3.27 0.19 15.59
N ALA A 21 -2.62 1.15 16.27
CA ALA A 21 -1.82 2.19 15.63
C ALA A 21 -0.68 1.59 14.79
N ARG A 22 0.07 0.65 15.38
CA ARG A 22 1.17 -0.03 14.71
C ARG A 22 0.69 -0.85 13.51
N GLN A 23 -0.33 -1.69 13.70
CA GLN A 23 -0.91 -2.52 12.65
C GLN A 23 -1.46 -1.66 11.50
N THR A 24 -2.05 -0.51 11.81
CA THR A 24 -2.51 0.47 10.80
C THR A 24 -1.33 0.94 9.95
N CYS A 25 -0.25 1.43 10.55
CA CYS A 25 0.92 1.89 9.81
C CYS A 25 1.55 0.77 8.96
N GLU A 26 1.70 -0.43 9.54
CA GLU A 26 2.26 -1.59 8.84
C GLU A 26 1.39 -2.03 7.65
N ALA A 27 0.07 -2.04 7.81
CA ALA A 27 -0.87 -2.39 6.74
C ALA A 27 -0.82 -1.38 5.58
N ILE A 28 -0.68 -0.09 5.88
CA ILE A 28 -0.57 0.96 4.86
C ILE A 28 0.69 0.78 4.01
N LEU A 29 1.86 0.61 4.65
CA LEU A 29 3.11 0.41 3.91
C LEU A 29 3.10 -0.94 3.17
N SER A 30 2.57 -1.99 3.78
CA SER A 30 2.48 -3.32 3.14
C SER A 30 1.56 -3.30 1.91
N ALA A 31 0.50 -2.50 1.93
CA ALA A 31 -0.35 -2.29 0.77
C ALA A 31 0.37 -1.50 -0.34
N GLN A 32 1.16 -0.47 0.02
CA GLN A 32 1.99 0.25 -0.96
C GLN A 32 3.04 -0.65 -1.60
N TYR A 33 3.71 -1.49 -0.80
CA TYR A 33 4.61 -2.53 -1.29
C TYR A 33 3.90 -3.45 -2.30
N SER A 34 2.69 -3.91 -1.96
CA SER A 34 1.93 -4.85 -2.80
C SER A 34 1.49 -4.21 -4.11
N ASN A 35 0.97 -2.98 -4.06
CA ASN A 35 0.59 -2.22 -5.26
C ASN A 35 1.79 -1.97 -6.18
N ASN A 36 2.94 -1.59 -5.62
CA ASN A 36 4.17 -1.36 -6.39
C ASN A 36 4.70 -2.67 -7.02
N LYS A 37 4.77 -3.75 -6.22
CA LYS A 37 5.15 -5.09 -6.67
C LYS A 37 4.30 -5.54 -7.86
N ASP A 38 2.98 -5.52 -7.72
CA ASP A 38 2.07 -6.04 -8.75
C ASP A 38 2.15 -5.22 -10.05
N LYS A 39 2.24 -3.89 -9.93
CA LYS A 39 2.39 -2.97 -11.07
C LYS A 39 3.67 -3.27 -11.85
N TYR A 40 4.81 -3.32 -11.17
CA TYR A 40 6.11 -3.41 -11.83
C TYR A 40 6.51 -4.82 -12.20
N CYS A 41 6.11 -5.85 -11.45
CA CYS A 41 6.25 -7.24 -11.90
C CYS A 41 5.49 -7.47 -13.22
N ARG A 42 4.26 -6.95 -13.34
CA ARG A 42 3.50 -7.05 -14.60
C ARG A 42 4.24 -6.38 -15.76
N LEU A 43 4.79 -5.18 -15.54
CA LEU A 43 5.55 -4.45 -16.55
C LEU A 43 6.81 -5.20 -16.98
N LEU A 44 7.61 -5.68 -16.02
CA LEU A 44 8.85 -6.43 -16.26
C LEU A 44 8.58 -7.74 -17.00
N ILE A 45 7.54 -8.49 -16.59
CA ILE A 45 7.12 -9.73 -17.28
C ILE A 45 6.71 -9.44 -18.73
N ASN A 46 5.94 -8.36 -18.96
CA ASN A 46 5.55 -7.96 -20.32
C ASN A 46 6.74 -7.57 -21.20
N GLN A 47 7.88 -7.21 -20.60
CA GLN A 47 9.14 -6.92 -21.28
C GLN A 47 10.08 -8.14 -21.37
N GLY A 48 9.66 -9.31 -20.86
CA GLY A 48 10.49 -10.52 -20.83
C GLY A 48 11.63 -10.48 -19.80
N LEU A 49 11.55 -9.60 -18.81
CA LEU A 49 12.58 -9.37 -17.80
C LEU A 49 12.35 -10.21 -16.54
N SER A 50 13.45 -10.57 -15.88
CA SER A 50 13.38 -11.27 -14.59
C SER A 50 12.89 -10.34 -13.49
N ILE A 51 11.89 -10.78 -12.73
CA ILE A 51 11.35 -10.02 -11.60
C ILE A 51 12.16 -10.21 -10.31
N THR A 52 12.99 -11.25 -10.21
CA THR A 52 13.68 -11.61 -8.96
C THR A 52 14.58 -10.51 -8.41
N PRO A 53 15.42 -9.81 -9.23
CA PRO A 53 16.24 -8.70 -8.75
C PRO A 53 15.40 -7.56 -8.17
N PHE A 54 14.31 -7.20 -8.87
CA PHE A 54 13.36 -6.19 -8.42
C PHE A 54 12.72 -6.59 -7.09
N LEU A 55 12.18 -7.81 -6.99
CA LEU A 55 11.55 -8.35 -5.79
C LEU A 55 12.49 -8.33 -4.57
N LYS A 56 13.78 -8.63 -4.78
CA LYS A 56 14.78 -8.59 -3.72
C LYS A 56 14.98 -7.18 -3.18
N GLU A 57 15.18 -6.19 -4.07
CA GLU A 57 15.39 -4.79 -3.64
C GLU A 57 14.17 -4.18 -2.95
N ILE A 58 12.95 -4.41 -3.46
CA ILE A 58 11.75 -3.91 -2.78
C ILE A 58 11.51 -4.64 -1.46
N GLY A 59 11.91 -5.91 -1.35
CA GLY A 59 11.86 -6.69 -0.11
C GLY A 59 12.80 -6.11 0.94
N GLU A 60 14.05 -5.83 0.57
CA GLU A 60 15.02 -5.16 1.43
C GLU A 60 14.53 -3.77 1.86
N ALA A 61 13.94 -2.99 0.94
CA ALA A 61 13.35 -1.70 1.28
C ALA A 61 12.20 -1.82 2.29
N ALA A 62 11.35 -2.83 2.16
CA ALA A 62 10.25 -3.08 3.09
C ALA A 62 10.76 -3.53 4.48
N GLN A 63 11.81 -4.35 4.52
CA GLN A 63 12.48 -4.74 5.76
C GLN A 63 13.12 -3.53 6.46
N ASN A 64 13.82 -2.68 5.69
CA ASN A 64 14.45 -1.45 6.19
C ASN A 64 13.41 -0.40 6.65
N ALA A 65 12.20 -0.42 6.08
CA ALA A 65 11.07 0.36 6.55
C ALA A 65 10.50 -0.13 7.89
N GLY A 66 11.01 -1.23 8.45
CA GLY A 66 10.59 -1.77 9.73
C GLY A 66 9.34 -2.65 9.67
N LEU A 67 8.98 -3.15 8.48
CA LEU A 67 7.84 -4.07 8.34
C LEU A 67 8.19 -5.48 8.83
N PRO A 68 7.31 -6.15 9.57
CA PRO A 68 7.45 -7.56 9.88
C PRO A 68 7.18 -8.40 8.62
N GLY A 69 7.82 -9.57 8.52
CA GLY A 69 7.67 -10.44 7.37
C GLY A 69 8.60 -11.64 7.40
N GLU A 70 8.63 -12.36 6.27
CA GLU A 70 9.42 -13.59 6.12
C GLU A 70 10.33 -13.50 4.90
N ILE A 71 11.47 -14.20 4.97
CA ILE A 71 12.36 -14.39 3.83
C ILE A 71 12.12 -15.77 3.25
N LYS A 72 11.80 -15.85 1.96
CA LYS A 72 11.71 -17.11 1.21
C LYS A 72 12.57 -16.99 -0.04
N ASN A 73 13.44 -17.98 -0.28
CA ASN A 73 14.37 -18.00 -1.41
C ASN A 73 15.20 -16.71 -1.57
N GLY A 74 15.62 -16.11 -0.45
CA GLY A 74 16.42 -14.88 -0.44
C GLY A 74 15.64 -13.59 -0.75
N VAL A 75 14.31 -13.64 -0.78
CA VAL A 75 13.44 -12.48 -0.96
C VAL A 75 12.60 -12.26 0.31
N PHE A 76 12.74 -11.09 0.91
CA PHE A 76 11.87 -10.65 2.01
C PHE A 76 10.49 -10.24 1.49
N THR A 77 9.43 -10.69 2.15
CA THR A 77 8.05 -10.27 1.89
C THR A 77 7.37 -9.84 3.19
N PRO A 78 6.80 -8.61 3.26
CA PRO A 78 6.03 -8.17 4.42
C PRO A 78 4.86 -9.11 4.73
N GLY A 79 4.63 -9.40 6.01
CA GLY A 79 3.53 -10.27 6.44
C GLY A 79 2.14 -9.68 6.13
N GLY A 80 2.04 -8.34 6.14
CA GLY A 80 0.83 -7.61 5.76
C GLY A 80 0.67 -7.41 4.25
N ALA A 81 1.51 -8.02 3.41
CA ALA A 81 1.42 -7.85 1.97
C ALA A 81 0.05 -8.32 1.45
N GLY A 82 -0.65 -7.44 0.76
CA GLY A 82 -2.01 -7.66 0.30
C GLY A 82 -2.78 -6.35 0.16
N ALA A 83 -4.09 -6.45 0.32
CA ALA A 83 -4.99 -5.30 0.19
C ALA A 83 -4.95 -4.43 1.46
N ASN A 84 -5.03 -3.10 1.26
CA ASN A 84 -5.22 -2.16 2.35
C ASN A 84 -6.56 -2.43 3.06
N PRO A 85 -6.58 -2.71 4.37
CA PRO A 85 -7.79 -3.10 5.09
C PRO A 85 -8.87 -2.00 5.11
N PHE A 86 -8.50 -0.73 4.95
CA PHE A 86 -9.44 0.40 4.97
C PHE A 86 -10.08 0.68 3.61
N ILE A 87 -9.53 0.13 2.52
CA ILE A 87 -10.08 0.36 1.17
C ILE A 87 -11.41 -0.36 0.97
N THR A 88 -11.48 -1.63 1.38
CA THR A 88 -12.67 -2.46 1.15
C THR A 88 -13.91 -1.86 1.80
N PRO A 89 -13.91 -1.41 3.07
CA PRO A 89 -15.06 -0.73 3.67
C PRO A 89 -15.49 0.55 2.93
N LEU A 90 -14.54 1.37 2.47
CA LEU A 90 -14.83 2.62 1.75
C LEU A 90 -15.46 2.37 0.38
N VAL A 91 -14.85 1.46 -0.40
CA VAL A 91 -15.27 1.13 -1.77
C VAL A 91 -16.58 0.35 -1.76
N SER A 92 -16.72 -0.65 -0.90
CA SER A 92 -17.97 -1.44 -0.80
C SER A 92 -19.16 -0.60 -0.33
N SER A 93 -18.97 0.27 0.67
CA SER A 93 -20.04 1.16 1.12
C SER A 93 -20.46 2.14 0.01
N ALA A 94 -19.50 2.62 -0.79
CA ALA A 94 -19.79 3.48 -1.92
C ALA A 94 -20.47 2.73 -3.08
N SER A 95 -20.05 1.50 -3.38
CA SER A 95 -20.62 0.71 -4.47
C SER A 95 -22.04 0.25 -4.17
N ILE A 96 -22.35 -0.10 -2.93
CA ILE A 96 -23.72 -0.42 -2.49
C ILE A 96 -24.62 0.81 -2.61
N LYS A 97 -24.12 1.99 -2.21
CA LYS A 97 -24.91 3.24 -2.24
C LYS A 97 -25.09 3.82 -3.64
N TYR A 98 -24.11 3.62 -4.53
CA TYR A 98 -24.09 4.20 -5.87
C TYR A 98 -23.70 3.17 -6.95
N PRO A 99 -24.49 2.10 -7.15
CA PRO A 99 -24.10 0.96 -7.97
C PRO A 99 -23.77 1.34 -9.43
N TYR A 100 -24.52 2.26 -10.02
CA TYR A 100 -24.32 2.70 -11.41
C TYR A 100 -22.97 3.36 -11.66
N ILE A 101 -22.36 3.97 -10.63
CA ILE A 101 -21.05 4.61 -10.71
C ILE A 101 -19.90 3.58 -10.64
N PHE A 102 -20.18 2.36 -10.16
CA PHE A 102 -19.22 1.28 -9.99
C PHE A 102 -19.34 0.19 -11.06
N ILE A 103 -20.11 0.38 -12.12
CA ILE A 103 -20.18 -0.60 -13.23
C ILE A 103 -18.88 -0.57 -14.04
N ASN A 104 -18.34 0.62 -14.30
CA ASN A 104 -17.17 0.79 -15.14
C ASN A 104 -15.87 0.53 -14.37
N HIS A 105 -15.01 -0.34 -14.90
CA HIS A 105 -13.73 -0.70 -14.27
C HIS A 105 -12.78 0.48 -14.04
N ASN A 106 -12.72 1.44 -14.99
CA ASN A 106 -11.90 2.64 -14.85
C ASN A 106 -12.44 3.55 -13.74
N GLN A 107 -13.76 3.65 -13.61
CA GLN A 107 -14.37 4.39 -12.49
C GLN A 107 -14.05 3.72 -11.15
N GLN A 108 -14.19 2.39 -11.05
CA GLN A 108 -13.82 1.64 -9.84
C GLN A 108 -12.35 1.89 -9.45
N THR A 109 -11.44 1.88 -10.42
CA THR A 109 -10.01 2.16 -10.23
C THR A 109 -9.79 3.58 -9.71
N SER A 110 -10.43 4.58 -10.31
CA SER A 110 -10.35 5.98 -9.86
C SER A 110 -10.88 6.17 -8.44
N PHE A 111 -12.01 5.53 -8.09
CA PHE A 111 -12.55 5.59 -6.73
C PHE A 111 -11.68 4.87 -5.71
N LYS A 112 -11.03 3.76 -6.08
CA LYS A 112 -10.03 3.10 -5.24
C LYS A 112 -8.86 4.04 -4.96
N ALA A 113 -8.30 4.69 -6.00
CA ALA A 113 -7.20 5.64 -5.85
C ALA A 113 -7.58 6.85 -4.97
N TYR A 114 -8.81 7.34 -5.11
CA TYR A 114 -9.33 8.41 -4.25
C TYR A 114 -9.48 7.96 -2.78
N ALA A 115 -9.98 6.74 -2.54
CA ALA A 115 -10.04 6.18 -1.19
C ALA A 115 -8.65 6.02 -0.57
N GLU A 116 -7.67 5.54 -1.35
CA GLU A 116 -6.26 5.43 -0.91
C GLU A 116 -5.71 6.79 -0.50
N LYS A 117 -5.97 7.85 -1.27
CA LYS A 117 -5.56 9.22 -0.92
C LYS A 117 -6.16 9.68 0.41
N LEU A 118 -7.47 9.52 0.59
CA LEU A 118 -8.15 9.92 1.83
C LEU A 118 -7.59 9.19 3.06
N ILE A 119 -7.35 7.88 2.94
CA ILE A 119 -6.77 7.08 4.02
C ILE A 119 -5.35 7.55 4.34
N MET A 120 -4.52 7.82 3.32
CA MET A 120 -3.16 8.31 3.52
C MET A 120 -3.13 9.63 4.29
N GLU A 121 -4.02 10.58 3.97
CA GLU A 121 -4.15 11.84 4.69
C GLU A 121 -4.54 11.61 6.17
N GLU A 122 -5.44 10.66 6.41
CA GLU A 122 -5.91 10.33 7.77
C GLU A 122 -4.85 9.66 8.64
N VAL A 123 -4.06 8.74 8.07
CA VAL A 123 -3.10 7.90 8.82
C VAL A 123 -1.71 8.50 8.93
N THR A 124 -1.35 9.49 8.10
CA THR A 124 0.01 10.09 8.09
C THR A 124 0.52 10.55 9.47
N PRO A 125 -0.28 11.17 10.36
CA PRO A 125 0.18 11.55 11.70
C PRO A 125 0.67 10.37 12.54
N LEU A 126 0.09 9.18 12.37
CA LEU A 126 0.42 7.97 13.15
C LEU A 126 1.86 7.49 12.88
N PHE A 127 2.42 7.79 11.71
CA PHE A 127 3.78 7.34 11.35
C PHE A 127 4.87 7.99 12.17
N LYS A 128 4.67 9.25 12.58
CA LYS A 128 5.65 9.98 13.39
C LYS A 128 5.85 9.34 14.76
N GLU A 129 4.78 8.82 15.34
CA GLU A 129 4.78 8.20 16.66
C GLU A 129 5.37 6.77 16.63
N GLN A 130 5.34 6.11 15.47
CA GLN A 130 5.74 4.71 15.31
C GLN A 130 7.19 4.51 14.81
N ASN A 131 7.94 5.60 14.61
CA ASN A 131 9.29 5.59 14.02
C ASN A 131 9.36 4.80 12.69
N LEU A 132 8.33 4.94 11.86
CA LEU A 132 8.22 4.34 10.54
C LEU A 132 8.36 5.43 9.46
N PRO A 133 8.87 5.11 8.26
CA PRO A 133 8.85 6.05 7.15
C PRO A 133 7.41 6.42 6.81
N THR A 134 7.18 7.68 6.43
CA THR A 134 5.83 8.07 5.98
C THR A 134 5.44 7.31 4.71
N PRO A 135 4.13 7.14 4.43
CA PRO A 135 3.68 6.51 3.19
C PRO A 135 4.26 7.17 1.93
N GLN A 136 4.48 8.48 1.96
CA GLN A 136 5.09 9.20 0.84
C GLN A 136 6.58 8.86 0.67
N GLN A 137 7.35 8.83 1.77
CA GLN A 137 8.76 8.47 1.74
C GLN A 137 8.94 7.05 1.21
N PHE A 138 8.18 6.10 1.75
CA PHE A 138 8.24 4.71 1.33
C PHE A 138 7.82 4.52 -0.14
N HIS A 139 6.77 5.21 -0.58
CA HIS A 139 6.37 5.22 -1.99
C HIS A 139 7.52 5.69 -2.91
N LEU A 140 8.19 6.78 -2.57
CA LEU A 140 9.33 7.29 -3.35
C LEU A 140 10.49 6.28 -3.38
N THR A 141 10.79 5.63 -2.26
CA THR A 141 11.81 4.56 -2.21
C THR A 141 11.47 3.44 -3.20
N LEU A 142 10.23 2.96 -3.20
CA LEU A 142 9.78 1.89 -4.08
C LEU A 142 9.77 2.31 -5.56
N GLU A 143 9.34 3.55 -5.86
CA GLU A 143 9.33 4.08 -7.23
C GLU A 143 10.75 4.29 -7.78
N ASN A 144 11.72 4.67 -6.94
CA ASN A 144 13.12 4.78 -7.34
C ASN A 144 13.73 3.41 -7.68
N ILE A 145 13.43 2.39 -6.87
CA ILE A 145 13.83 1.00 -7.15
C ILE A 145 13.20 0.55 -8.48
N ALA A 146 11.89 0.75 -8.64
CA ALA A 146 11.21 0.38 -9.88
C ALA A 146 11.81 1.08 -11.11
N SER A 147 12.09 2.38 -11.01
CA SER A 147 12.70 3.17 -12.10
C SER A 147 14.07 2.63 -12.50
N LYS A 148 14.91 2.25 -11.53
CA LYS A 148 16.21 1.60 -11.77
C LYS A 148 16.05 0.31 -12.59
N HIS A 149 15.08 -0.53 -12.25
CA HIS A 149 14.83 -1.81 -12.95
C HIS A 149 14.20 -1.66 -14.34
N ILE A 150 13.54 -0.54 -14.62
CA ILE A 150 12.95 -0.24 -15.94
C ILE A 150 13.94 0.49 -16.85
N GLN A 151 14.79 1.35 -16.30
CA GLN A 151 15.74 2.17 -17.06
C GLN A 151 17.01 1.41 -17.43
N ASN A 152 17.49 0.49 -16.58
CA ASN A 152 18.68 -0.34 -16.85
C ASN A 152 18.47 -1.37 -17.99
N THR A 153 17.33 -1.33 -18.67
CA THR A 153 16.92 -2.25 -19.74
C THR A 153 16.60 -1.54 -21.05
N ARG A 154 16.92 -0.24 -21.16
CA ARG A 154 16.94 0.50 -22.43
C ARG A 154 18.35 0.65 -22.99
#